data_AF-A0A7Y4XGN2-F1
#
_entry.id   AF-A0A7Y4XGN2-F1
#
_cell.length_a   1.000
_cell.length_b   1.000
_cell.length_c   1.000
_cell.angle_alpha   90.00
_cell.angle_beta   90.00
_cell.angle_gamma   90.00
#
_symmetry.space_group_name_H-M   'P 1'
#
loop_
_entity.id
_entity.type
_entity.pdbx_description
1 polymer ?
#
loop_
_entity_poly.entity_id
_entity_poly.type
_entity_poly.pdbx_seq_one_letter_code
_entity_poly.pdbx_strand_id
1 'polypeptide(L)'
;MSRKRKATKAPEIPRHPPGRDEALAIEHAKQCVTARSPRVTVDCKQTSAGQIDVFGAGHNDHNGWLARIENAFGTRGSAFALSQLNRLIAVCRDDSRKIDVARLNGLLALVEGAGPQNEVQAALAVQMALTHHVAQTVLLRAARVDQIPQFDSASNSAVKLLRTFALQAEVLAKLQRGGEQIVKVVHVHPGAQAIVGNVVSSAASGASGGGVADDKWNQPHAPERLLPSTGRSEAEPVSTLLCQDAERQPVPVAIGQR
;
A
#
# COMPACT_ATOMS: atom_id res chain seq x y z
N MET A 1 -12.61 46.27 26.96
CA MET A 1 -13.27 46.21 25.63
C MET A 1 -12.23 45.87 24.57
N SER A 2 -12.20 44.63 24.08
CA SER A 2 -11.20 44.16 23.10
C SER A 2 -11.68 44.47 21.68
N ARG A 3 -10.98 45.37 20.96
CA ARG A 3 -11.28 45.72 19.57
C ARG A 3 -10.91 44.53 18.68
N LYS A 4 -11.92 43.82 18.15
CA LYS A 4 -11.76 42.89 17.02
C LYS A 4 -11.14 43.67 15.85
N ARG A 5 -9.88 43.37 15.50
CA ARG A 5 -9.28 43.83 14.24
C ARG A 5 -10.05 43.18 13.10
N LYS A 6 -10.74 44.00 12.31
CA LYS A 6 -11.42 43.58 11.07
C LYS A 6 -10.32 43.15 10.10
N ALA A 7 -10.28 41.87 9.73
CA ALA A 7 -9.29 41.38 8.77
C ALA A 7 -9.52 42.08 7.42
N THR A 8 -8.56 42.90 7.00
CA THR A 8 -8.57 43.55 5.68
C THR A 8 -8.36 42.45 4.64
N LYS A 9 -9.34 42.25 3.74
CA LYS A 9 -9.26 41.26 2.64
C LYS A 9 -8.01 41.59 1.81
N ALA A 10 -7.09 40.63 1.69
CA ALA A 10 -5.91 40.78 0.85
C ALA A 10 -6.34 41.13 -0.60
N PRO A 11 -5.59 41.97 -1.32
CA PRO A 11 -5.94 42.36 -2.68
C PRO A 11 -5.98 41.12 -3.58
N GLU A 12 -7.09 40.96 -4.30
CA GLU A 12 -7.32 39.82 -5.20
C GLU A 12 -6.46 40.02 -6.45
N ILE A 13 -5.44 39.18 -6.63
CA ILE A 13 -4.58 39.21 -7.82
C ILE A 13 -5.47 38.78 -9.01
N PRO A 14 -5.70 39.63 -10.03
CA PRO A 14 -6.57 39.28 -11.15
C PRO A 14 -5.94 38.11 -11.92
N ARG A 15 -6.70 37.03 -12.06
CA ARG A 15 -6.30 35.84 -12.83
C ARG A 15 -6.65 36.06 -14.30
N HIS A 16 -5.68 35.88 -15.19
CA HIS A 16 -5.91 35.94 -16.63
C HIS A 16 -6.65 34.69 -17.13
N PRO A 17 -7.44 34.80 -18.22
CA PRO A 17 -8.01 33.63 -18.88
C PRO A 17 -6.89 32.73 -19.42
N PRO A 18 -7.14 31.42 -19.57
CA PRO A 18 -6.14 30.49 -20.10
C PRO A 18 -5.71 30.92 -21.51
N GLY A 19 -4.41 30.84 -21.78
CA GLY A 19 -3.87 31.01 -23.12
C GLY A 19 -4.33 29.90 -24.06
N ARG A 20 -4.02 30.02 -25.36
CA ARG A 20 -4.44 29.04 -26.38
C ARG A 20 -3.98 27.61 -26.06
N ASP A 21 -2.71 27.41 -25.71
CA ASP A 21 -2.15 26.07 -25.44
C ASP A 21 -2.75 25.47 -24.17
N GLU A 22 -2.95 26.29 -23.15
CA GLU A 22 -3.63 25.90 -21.92
C GLU A 22 -5.10 25.51 -22.19
N ALA A 23 -5.80 26.25 -23.05
CA ALA A 23 -7.17 25.92 -23.42
C ALA A 23 -7.26 24.56 -24.14
N LEU A 24 -6.32 24.27 -25.06
CA LEU A 24 -6.24 22.96 -25.72
C LEU A 24 -5.95 21.83 -24.72
N ALA A 25 -5.02 22.05 -23.78
CA ALA A 25 -4.73 21.09 -22.72
C ALA A 25 -5.96 20.84 -21.81
N ILE A 26 -6.73 21.89 -21.49
CA ILE A 26 -7.98 21.80 -20.73
C ILE A 26 -9.03 20.98 -21.50
N GLU A 27 -9.19 21.20 -22.80
CA GLU A 27 -10.13 20.44 -23.62
C GLU A 27 -9.79 18.95 -23.66
N HIS A 28 -8.51 18.62 -23.89
CA HIS A 28 -8.04 17.24 -23.84
C HIS A 28 -8.27 16.62 -22.46
N ALA A 29 -7.95 17.34 -21.37
CA ALA A 29 -8.18 16.85 -20.01
C ALA A 29 -9.68 16.62 -19.73
N LYS A 30 -10.56 17.52 -20.20
CA LYS A 30 -12.02 17.34 -20.09
C LYS A 30 -12.48 16.08 -20.79
N GLN A 31 -12.01 15.82 -22.01
CA GLN A 31 -12.34 14.60 -22.76
C GLN A 31 -11.88 13.34 -22.02
N CYS A 32 -10.65 13.32 -21.50
CA CYS A 32 -10.15 12.18 -20.72
C CYS A 32 -10.96 11.94 -19.44
N VAL A 33 -11.45 13.00 -18.78
CA VAL A 33 -12.26 12.89 -17.57
C VAL A 33 -13.68 12.41 -17.89
N THR A 34 -14.32 12.94 -18.93
CA THR A 34 -15.68 12.55 -19.33
C THR A 34 -15.76 11.12 -19.89
N ALA A 35 -14.68 10.62 -20.49
CA ALA A 35 -14.59 9.24 -20.95
C ALA A 35 -14.55 8.20 -19.82
N ARG A 36 -14.25 8.62 -18.58
CA ARG A 36 -14.21 7.73 -17.41
C ARG A 36 -15.61 7.58 -16.82
N SER A 37 -15.93 6.36 -16.39
CA SER A 37 -17.17 6.13 -15.65
C SER A 37 -17.18 6.95 -14.34
N PRO A 38 -18.33 7.55 -13.95
CA PRO A 38 -18.45 8.21 -12.66
C PRO A 38 -18.07 7.25 -11.53
N ARG A 39 -17.37 7.72 -10.49
CA ARG A 39 -17.03 6.88 -9.33
C ARG A 39 -18.24 6.67 -8.42
N VAL A 40 -18.25 5.58 -7.66
CA VAL A 40 -19.28 5.36 -6.64
C VAL A 40 -18.96 6.27 -5.47
N THR A 41 -19.98 6.97 -4.97
CA THR A 41 -19.84 7.91 -3.87
C THR A 41 -20.81 7.59 -2.76
N VAL A 42 -20.46 8.04 -1.57
CA VAL A 42 -21.28 8.00 -0.38
C VAL A 42 -21.52 9.43 0.07
N ASP A 43 -22.77 9.74 0.34
CA ASP A 43 -23.19 10.95 1.03
C ASP A 43 -23.48 10.62 2.49
N CYS A 44 -23.08 11.53 3.37
CA CYS A 44 -23.27 11.36 4.81
C CYS A 44 -23.74 12.68 5.43
N LYS A 45 -24.92 12.66 6.07
CA LYS A 45 -25.40 13.74 6.92
C LYS A 45 -25.17 13.33 8.38
N GLN A 46 -24.50 14.20 9.13
CA GLN A 46 -24.10 13.95 10.51
C GLN A 46 -24.56 15.11 11.38
N THR A 47 -25.02 14.81 12.60
CA THR A 47 -25.27 15.85 13.61
C THR A 47 -23.96 16.43 14.14
N SER A 48 -24.05 17.53 14.89
CA SER A 48 -22.90 18.17 15.54
C SER A 48 -22.13 17.23 16.47
N ALA A 49 -22.82 16.26 17.07
CA ALA A 49 -22.26 15.21 17.94
C ALA A 49 -21.64 14.02 17.17
N GLY A 50 -21.62 14.04 15.83
CA GLY A 50 -21.05 12.97 15.00
C GLY A 50 -21.94 11.74 14.84
N GLN A 51 -23.21 11.80 15.29
CA GLN A 51 -24.19 10.76 14.99
C GLN A 51 -24.59 10.85 13.52
N ILE A 52 -24.60 9.71 12.85
CA ILE A 52 -24.96 9.59 11.44
C ILE A 52 -26.49 9.62 11.34
N ASP A 53 -27.02 10.59 10.60
CA ASP A 53 -28.45 10.78 10.35
C ASP A 53 -28.85 10.16 9.00
N VAL A 54 -28.01 10.36 7.97
CA VAL A 54 -28.19 9.73 6.66
C VAL A 54 -26.84 9.24 6.17
N PHE A 55 -26.78 8.01 5.67
CA PHE A 55 -25.61 7.42 5.02
C PHE A 55 -26.05 6.60 3.82
N GLY A 56 -25.55 6.92 2.63
CA GLY A 56 -25.94 6.19 1.42
C GLY A 56 -25.71 6.98 0.14
N ALA A 57 -26.58 6.77 -0.83
CA ALA A 57 -26.53 7.44 -2.12
C ALA A 57 -26.90 8.93 -2.03
N GLY A 58 -26.36 9.75 -2.93
CA GLY A 58 -26.84 11.12 -3.18
C GLY A 58 -28.12 11.19 -4.03
N HIS A 59 -28.68 10.04 -4.42
CA HIS A 59 -29.88 9.91 -5.25
C HIS A 59 -30.90 8.97 -4.59
N ASN A 60 -32.13 8.96 -5.11
CA ASN A 60 -33.25 8.18 -4.56
C ASN A 60 -33.20 6.68 -4.88
N ASP A 61 -32.36 6.25 -5.84
CA ASP A 61 -32.18 4.83 -6.17
C ASP A 61 -31.16 4.14 -5.23
N HIS A 62 -31.62 3.67 -4.08
CA HIS A 62 -30.77 2.97 -3.11
C HIS A 62 -30.25 1.62 -3.64
N ASN A 63 -31.06 0.90 -4.40
CA ASN A 63 -30.70 -0.42 -4.92
C ASN A 63 -29.61 -0.30 -6.00
N GLY A 64 -29.74 0.67 -6.90
CA GLY A 64 -28.69 0.97 -7.88
C GLY A 64 -27.38 1.39 -7.22
N TRP A 65 -27.44 2.16 -6.13
CA TRP A 65 -26.25 2.50 -5.35
C TRP A 65 -25.61 1.27 -4.70
N LEU A 66 -26.40 0.38 -4.09
CA LEU A 66 -25.87 -0.84 -3.50
C LEU A 66 -25.23 -1.74 -4.57
N ALA A 67 -25.85 -1.86 -5.75
CA ALA A 67 -25.27 -2.59 -6.88
C ALA A 67 -23.93 -1.98 -7.33
N ARG A 68 -23.79 -0.65 -7.30
CA ARG A 68 -22.51 0.02 -7.57
C ARG A 68 -21.46 -0.24 -6.50
N ILE A 69 -21.85 -0.29 -5.23
CA ILE A 69 -20.96 -0.65 -4.12
C ILE A 69 -20.48 -2.10 -4.26
N GLU A 70 -21.40 -3.03 -4.53
CA GLU A 70 -21.10 -4.45 -4.79
C GLU A 70 -20.13 -4.62 -5.96
N ASN A 71 -20.40 -3.93 -7.07
CA ASN A 71 -19.52 -3.92 -8.24
C ASN A 71 -18.13 -3.32 -7.94
N ALA A 72 -18.04 -2.25 -7.15
CA ALA A 72 -16.77 -1.65 -6.76
C ALA A 72 -15.89 -2.60 -5.93
N PHE A 73 -16.51 -3.52 -5.18
CA PHE A 73 -15.83 -4.58 -4.44
C PHE A 73 -15.81 -5.92 -5.20
N GLY A 74 -16.23 -5.98 -6.46
CA GLY A 74 -16.20 -7.20 -7.27
C GLY A 74 -16.96 -8.38 -6.65
N THR A 75 -18.07 -8.13 -5.97
CA THR A 75 -18.82 -9.17 -5.25
C THR A 75 -20.32 -9.10 -5.55
N ARG A 76 -21.05 -10.18 -5.26
CA ARG A 76 -22.52 -10.20 -5.15
C ARG A 76 -23.00 -10.28 -3.70
N GLY A 77 -22.08 -10.38 -2.75
CA GLY A 77 -22.39 -10.49 -1.33
C GLY A 77 -22.45 -9.12 -0.68
N SER A 78 -23.66 -8.57 -0.53
CA SER A 78 -23.86 -7.25 0.09
C SER A 78 -23.22 -7.16 1.47
N ALA A 79 -23.28 -8.22 2.27
CA ALA A 79 -22.67 -8.28 3.60
C ALA A 79 -21.14 -8.08 3.54
N PHE A 80 -20.47 -8.69 2.56
CA PHE A 80 -19.04 -8.49 2.36
C PHE A 80 -18.76 -7.04 1.94
N ALA A 81 -19.45 -6.53 0.94
CA ALA A 81 -19.25 -5.17 0.44
C ALA A 81 -19.44 -4.11 1.54
N LEU A 82 -20.53 -4.23 2.31
CA LEU A 82 -20.81 -3.34 3.44
C LEU A 82 -19.76 -3.48 4.57
N SER A 83 -19.28 -4.70 4.83
CA SER A 83 -18.20 -4.92 5.80
C SER A 83 -16.90 -4.24 5.38
N GLN A 84 -16.56 -4.26 4.08
CA GLN A 84 -15.36 -3.60 3.56
C GLN A 84 -15.53 -2.07 3.57
N LEU A 85 -16.71 -1.57 3.20
CA LEU A 85 -17.02 -0.14 3.30
C LEU A 85 -16.88 0.35 4.75
N ASN A 86 -17.37 -0.41 5.72
CA ASN A 86 -17.22 -0.09 7.15
C ASN A 86 -15.75 0.01 7.60
N ARG A 87 -14.85 -0.80 7.04
CA ARG A 87 -13.41 -0.69 7.32
C ARG A 87 -12.83 0.62 6.81
N LEU A 88 -13.26 1.08 5.62
CA LEU A 88 -12.86 2.39 5.09
C LEU A 88 -13.43 3.54 5.95
N ILE A 89 -14.69 3.45 6.37
CA ILE A 89 -15.31 4.44 7.25
C ILE A 89 -14.52 4.59 8.55
N ALA A 90 -14.05 3.47 9.13
CA ALA A 90 -13.36 3.48 10.41
C ALA A 90 -12.10 4.37 10.41
N VAL A 91 -11.35 4.42 9.30
CA VAL A 91 -10.14 5.27 9.18
C VAL A 91 -10.44 6.70 8.72
N CYS A 92 -11.67 6.96 8.26
CA CYS A 92 -12.10 8.29 7.84
C CYS A 92 -12.70 9.13 8.97
N ARG A 93 -12.71 8.63 10.21
CA ARG A 93 -13.19 9.43 11.35
C ARG A 93 -12.11 10.39 11.84
N ASP A 94 -12.51 11.62 12.13
CA ASP A 94 -11.67 12.59 12.83
C ASP A 94 -11.75 12.42 14.36
N ASP A 95 -11.00 13.24 15.08
CA ASP A 95 -10.97 13.25 16.56
C ASP A 95 -12.35 13.58 17.16
N SER A 96 -13.21 14.27 16.39
CA SER A 96 -14.59 14.60 16.77
C SER A 96 -15.60 13.52 16.37
N ARG A 97 -15.13 12.32 15.98
CA ARG A 97 -15.92 11.18 15.48
C ARG A 97 -16.68 11.43 14.19
N LYS A 98 -16.51 12.57 13.53
CA LYS A 98 -17.14 12.88 12.25
C LYS A 98 -16.43 12.16 11.13
N ILE A 99 -17.21 11.63 10.20
CA ILE A 99 -16.70 11.00 8.99
C ILE A 99 -16.28 12.08 8.00
N ASP A 100 -15.02 12.04 7.59
CA ASP A 100 -14.49 12.76 6.44
C ASP A 100 -14.96 12.07 5.15
N VAL A 101 -16.07 12.57 4.61
CA VAL A 101 -16.72 12.01 3.42
C VAL A 101 -15.83 12.12 2.18
N ALA A 102 -15.06 13.20 2.06
CA ALA A 102 -14.15 13.40 0.94
C ALA A 102 -13.05 12.33 0.95
N ARG A 103 -12.48 12.05 2.13
CA ARG A 103 -11.52 10.95 2.32
C ARG A 103 -12.14 9.60 2.03
N LEU A 104 -13.34 9.33 2.54
CA LEU A 104 -14.05 8.06 2.28
C LEU A 104 -14.25 7.83 0.79
N ASN A 105 -14.76 8.83 0.06
CA ASN A 105 -14.97 8.75 -1.38
C ASN A 105 -13.64 8.59 -2.15
N GLY A 106 -12.55 9.21 -1.67
CA GLY A 106 -11.22 9.01 -2.23
C GLY A 106 -10.69 7.58 -2.07
N LEU A 107 -10.83 6.98 -0.87
CA LEU A 107 -10.43 5.60 -0.63
C LEU A 107 -11.31 4.60 -1.37
N LEU A 108 -12.62 4.87 -1.46
CA LEU A 108 -13.53 4.05 -2.24
C LEU A 108 -13.21 4.11 -3.74
N ALA A 109 -12.88 5.29 -4.27
CA ALA A 109 -12.42 5.44 -5.64
C ALA A 109 -11.09 4.73 -5.92
N LEU A 110 -10.21 4.61 -4.92
CA LEU A 110 -8.99 3.82 -5.03
C LEU A 110 -9.29 2.32 -5.12
N VAL A 111 -10.24 1.81 -4.32
CA VAL A 111 -10.69 0.41 -4.42
C VAL A 111 -11.38 0.13 -5.75
N GLU A 112 -12.31 0.99 -6.17
CA GLU A 112 -12.98 0.88 -7.48
C GLU A 112 -11.96 0.96 -8.63
N GLY A 113 -10.95 1.82 -8.50
CA GLY A 113 -9.86 1.96 -9.47
C GLY A 113 -8.92 0.76 -9.53
N ALA A 114 -8.77 0.03 -8.42
CA ALA A 114 -8.03 -1.23 -8.38
C ALA A 114 -8.74 -2.35 -9.15
N GLY A 115 -10.05 -2.22 -9.39
CA GLY A 115 -10.84 -3.13 -10.22
C GLY A 115 -10.86 -4.58 -9.72
N PRO A 116 -11.21 -4.84 -8.45
CA PRO A 116 -11.30 -6.20 -7.95
C PRO A 116 -12.41 -6.98 -8.67
N GLN A 117 -12.14 -8.24 -9.01
CA GLN A 117 -13.07 -9.12 -9.71
C GLN A 117 -13.71 -10.17 -8.79
N ASN A 118 -13.23 -10.29 -7.56
CA ASN A 118 -13.71 -11.20 -6.53
C ASN A 118 -13.35 -10.67 -5.13
N GLU A 119 -13.87 -11.32 -4.09
CA GLU A 119 -13.73 -10.91 -2.69
C GLU A 119 -12.27 -10.92 -2.21
N VAL A 120 -11.42 -11.79 -2.74
CA VAL A 120 -9.99 -11.85 -2.37
C VAL A 120 -9.25 -10.64 -2.92
N GLN A 121 -9.46 -10.31 -4.19
CA GLN A 121 -8.91 -9.10 -4.81
C GLN A 121 -9.45 -7.85 -4.11
N ALA A 122 -10.72 -7.84 -3.72
CA ALA A 122 -11.34 -6.74 -3.01
C ALA A 122 -10.77 -6.54 -1.60
N ALA A 123 -10.54 -7.63 -0.86
CA ALA A 123 -9.89 -7.56 0.44
C ALA A 123 -8.46 -6.97 0.34
N LEU A 124 -7.72 -7.37 -0.69
CA LEU A 124 -6.39 -6.83 -0.98
C LEU A 124 -6.46 -5.34 -1.37
N ALA A 125 -7.40 -4.95 -2.24
CA ALA A 125 -7.59 -3.55 -2.63
C ALA A 125 -7.97 -2.65 -1.44
N VAL A 126 -8.81 -3.14 -0.52
CA VAL A 126 -9.13 -2.43 0.73
C VAL A 126 -7.88 -2.29 1.59
N GLN A 127 -7.08 -3.35 1.76
CA GLN A 127 -5.81 -3.27 2.50
C GLN A 127 -4.87 -2.24 1.86
N MET A 128 -4.75 -2.23 0.53
CA MET A 128 -3.95 -1.22 -0.20
C MET A 128 -4.43 0.20 0.10
N ALA A 129 -5.75 0.43 0.11
CA ALA A 129 -6.30 1.75 0.42
C ALA A 129 -6.00 2.19 1.86
N LEU A 130 -6.12 1.28 2.82
CA LEU A 130 -5.77 1.53 4.22
C LEU A 130 -4.26 1.79 4.39
N THR A 131 -3.41 0.97 3.76
CA THR A 131 -1.95 1.15 3.76
C THR A 131 -1.56 2.50 3.16
N HIS A 132 -2.17 2.89 2.04
CA HIS A 132 -1.96 4.19 1.42
C HIS A 132 -2.33 5.34 2.36
N HIS A 133 -3.51 5.29 2.98
CA HIS A 133 -3.97 6.32 3.92
C HIS A 133 -3.02 6.49 5.11
N VAL A 134 -2.59 5.37 5.73
CA VAL A 134 -1.66 5.40 6.86
C VAL A 134 -0.29 5.90 6.41
N ALA A 135 0.20 5.46 5.25
CA ALA A 135 1.48 5.94 4.70
C ALA A 135 1.46 7.46 4.48
N GLN A 136 0.41 8.00 3.87
CA GLN A 136 0.24 9.45 3.69
C GLN A 136 0.20 10.19 5.03
N THR A 137 -0.52 9.66 6.02
CA THR A 137 -0.59 10.27 7.35
C THR A 137 0.79 10.32 8.00
N VAL A 138 1.57 9.25 7.91
CA VAL A 138 2.93 9.20 8.47
C VAL A 138 3.88 10.13 7.71
N LEU A 139 3.79 10.21 6.38
CA LEU A 139 4.58 11.15 5.57
C LEU A 139 4.28 12.61 5.93
N LEU A 140 3.00 12.96 6.07
CA LEU A 140 2.59 14.31 6.48
C LEU A 140 3.06 14.65 7.90
N ARG A 141 3.13 13.66 8.80
CA ARG A 141 3.72 13.83 10.13
C ARG A 141 5.22 14.05 10.04
N ALA A 142 5.94 13.22 9.28
CA ALA A 142 7.38 13.37 9.07
C ALA A 142 7.74 14.76 8.53
N ALA A 143 6.96 15.29 7.58
CA ALA A 143 7.18 16.61 7.00
C ALA A 143 6.98 17.80 7.97
N ARG A 144 6.41 17.59 9.16
CA ARG A 144 6.10 18.65 10.15
C ARG A 144 6.92 18.57 11.43
N VAL A 145 7.77 17.55 11.56
CA VAL A 145 8.50 17.26 12.79
C VAL A 145 9.90 17.86 12.70
N ASP A 146 10.27 18.65 13.71
CA ASP A 146 11.61 19.27 13.80
C ASP A 146 12.62 18.38 14.56
N GLN A 147 12.14 17.39 15.32
CA GLN A 147 13.00 16.51 16.11
C GLN A 147 13.48 15.30 15.31
N ILE A 148 14.80 15.16 15.17
CA ILE A 148 15.45 14.08 14.40
C ILE A 148 14.93 12.68 14.77
N PRO A 149 14.82 12.27 16.05
CA PRO A 149 14.38 10.90 16.37
C PRO A 149 12.94 10.60 15.95
N GLN A 150 12.06 11.60 16.03
CA GLN A 150 10.67 11.47 15.62
C GLN A 150 10.54 11.45 14.08
N PHE A 151 11.36 12.25 13.39
CA PHE A 151 11.47 12.23 11.94
C PHE A 151 11.96 10.86 11.44
N ASP A 152 13.00 10.30 12.05
CA ASP A 152 13.55 8.99 11.68
C ASP A 152 12.52 7.88 11.89
N SER A 153 11.81 7.88 13.03
CA SER A 153 10.76 6.89 13.33
C SER A 153 9.60 6.95 12.31
N ALA A 154 9.13 8.16 12.00
CA ALA A 154 8.08 8.37 11.00
C ALA A 154 8.55 7.98 9.59
N SER A 155 9.74 8.41 9.19
CA SER A 155 10.31 8.11 7.87
C SER A 155 10.52 6.61 7.66
N ASN A 156 11.05 5.90 8.66
CA ASN A 156 11.21 4.44 8.62
C ASN A 156 9.87 3.72 8.50
N SER A 157 8.85 4.16 9.24
CA SER A 157 7.51 3.61 9.16
C SER A 157 6.87 3.84 7.79
N ALA A 158 7.01 5.06 7.23
CA ALA A 158 6.53 5.40 5.89
C ALA A 158 7.17 4.52 4.81
N VAL A 159 8.49 4.34 4.85
CA VAL A 159 9.23 3.49 3.89
C VAL A 159 8.70 2.05 3.91
N LYS A 160 8.43 1.48 5.10
CA LYS A 160 7.88 0.12 5.23
C LYS A 160 6.47 0.02 4.63
N LEU A 161 5.61 0.99 4.91
CA LEU A 161 4.25 1.02 4.36
C LEU A 161 4.24 1.19 2.85
N LEU A 162 5.11 2.04 2.30
CA LEU A 162 5.25 2.23 0.86
C LEU A 162 5.76 0.97 0.14
N ARG A 163 6.75 0.27 0.72
CA ARG A 163 7.20 -1.04 0.20
C ARG A 163 6.08 -2.09 0.24
N THR A 164 5.30 -2.10 1.32
CA THR A 164 4.13 -2.98 1.46
C THR A 164 3.09 -2.68 0.38
N PHE A 165 2.79 -1.40 0.14
CA PHE A 165 1.86 -0.97 -0.91
C PHE A 165 2.32 -1.42 -2.30
N ALA A 166 3.62 -1.27 -2.61
CA ALA A 166 4.18 -1.74 -3.87
C ALA A 166 4.03 -3.26 -4.04
N LEU A 167 4.34 -4.04 -3.00
CA LEU A 167 4.16 -5.49 -3.01
C LEU A 167 2.68 -5.88 -3.20
N GLN A 168 1.75 -5.20 -2.50
CA GLN A 168 0.32 -5.45 -2.65
C GLN A 168 -0.15 -5.16 -4.08
N ALA A 169 0.35 -4.08 -4.71
CA ALA A 169 0.04 -3.75 -6.10
C ALA A 169 0.54 -4.82 -7.07
N GLU A 170 1.75 -5.36 -6.87
CA GLU A 170 2.26 -6.47 -7.66
C GLU A 170 1.44 -7.75 -7.47
N VAL A 171 1.06 -8.08 -6.23
CA VAL A 171 0.22 -9.25 -5.94
C VAL A 171 -1.14 -9.10 -6.61
N LEU A 172 -1.77 -7.92 -6.54
CA LEU A 172 -3.04 -7.66 -7.21
C LEU A 172 -2.91 -7.83 -8.73
N ALA A 173 -1.87 -7.26 -9.34
CA ALA A 173 -1.61 -7.40 -10.76
C ALA A 173 -1.40 -8.87 -11.18
N LYS A 174 -0.72 -9.67 -10.35
CA LYS A 174 -0.54 -11.12 -10.57
C LYS A 174 -1.87 -11.88 -10.48
N LEU A 175 -2.69 -11.56 -9.48
CA LEU A 175 -4.03 -12.16 -9.32
C LEU A 175 -4.94 -11.83 -10.51
N GLN A 176 -4.87 -10.60 -11.04
CA GLN A 176 -5.67 -10.17 -12.19
C GLN A 176 -5.20 -10.77 -13.51
N ARG A 177 -3.91 -11.05 -13.67
CA ARG A 177 -3.36 -11.77 -14.83
C ARG A 177 -3.64 -13.28 -14.79
N GLY A 178 -4.21 -13.80 -13.72
CA GLY A 178 -4.58 -15.23 -13.62
C GLY A 178 -3.39 -16.19 -13.62
N GLY A 179 -2.18 -15.73 -13.32
CA GLY A 179 -0.97 -16.57 -13.39
C GLY A 179 -0.52 -16.93 -14.81
N GLU A 180 -1.02 -16.25 -15.85
CA GLU A 180 -0.57 -16.47 -17.23
C GLU A 180 0.92 -16.09 -17.39
N GLN A 181 1.76 -17.11 -17.53
CA GLN A 181 3.13 -16.95 -18.03
C GLN A 181 3.08 -17.01 -19.56
N ILE A 182 3.16 -15.85 -20.22
CA ILE A 182 3.23 -15.78 -21.68
C ILE A 182 4.59 -16.32 -22.14
N VAL A 183 4.62 -17.57 -22.61
CA VAL A 183 5.79 -18.17 -23.25
C VAL A 183 5.77 -17.80 -24.73
N LYS A 184 6.60 -16.83 -25.14
CA LYS A 184 6.79 -16.48 -26.54
C LYS A 184 7.96 -17.27 -27.12
N VAL A 185 7.66 -18.24 -27.98
CA VAL A 185 8.68 -18.97 -28.75
C VAL A 185 9.22 -18.03 -29.83
N VAL A 186 10.53 -17.76 -29.81
CA VAL A 186 11.23 -16.97 -30.83
C VAL A 186 12.20 -17.89 -31.55
N HIS A 187 12.05 -18.02 -32.86
CA HIS A 187 12.99 -18.80 -33.67
C HIS A 187 14.25 -17.96 -33.90
N VAL A 188 15.37 -18.48 -33.44
CA VAL A 188 16.69 -17.88 -33.68
C VAL A 188 17.29 -18.58 -34.89
N HIS A 189 17.49 -17.84 -35.98
CA HIS A 189 18.11 -18.36 -37.20
C HIS A 189 19.63 -18.51 -37.01
N PRO A 190 20.29 -19.37 -37.82
CA PRO A 190 21.75 -19.48 -37.82
C PRO A 190 22.39 -18.10 -37.99
N GLY A 191 23.23 -17.68 -37.02
CA GLY A 191 23.89 -16.37 -37.01
C GLY A 191 23.17 -15.27 -36.22
N ALA A 192 21.97 -15.50 -35.72
CA ALA A 192 21.29 -14.58 -34.79
C ALA A 192 21.58 -14.93 -33.33
N GLN A 193 21.66 -13.93 -32.45
CA GLN A 193 21.75 -14.10 -31.00
C GLN A 193 20.51 -13.52 -30.34
N ALA A 194 19.87 -14.30 -29.46
CA ALA A 194 18.77 -13.84 -28.64
C ALA A 194 19.18 -13.86 -27.17
N ILE A 195 18.91 -12.77 -26.46
CA ILE A 195 19.12 -12.68 -25.01
C ILE A 195 17.76 -12.87 -24.35
N VAL A 196 17.64 -13.88 -23.48
CA VAL A 196 16.44 -14.14 -22.68
C VAL A 196 16.78 -13.83 -21.22
N GLY A 197 16.22 -12.73 -20.71
CA GLY A 197 16.49 -12.27 -19.35
C GLY A 197 16.40 -10.74 -19.23
N ASN A 198 16.57 -10.23 -18.01
CA ASN A 198 16.59 -8.80 -17.75
C ASN A 198 17.89 -8.18 -18.27
N VAL A 199 17.84 -7.49 -19.41
CA VAL A 199 19.00 -6.81 -19.99
C VAL A 199 19.16 -5.44 -19.35
N VAL A 200 20.13 -5.30 -18.45
CA VAL A 200 20.58 -3.99 -17.99
C VAL A 200 21.66 -3.51 -18.95
N SER A 201 21.30 -2.61 -19.87
CA SER A 201 22.27 -1.97 -20.75
C SER A 201 23.09 -0.96 -19.95
N SER A 202 24.26 -1.38 -19.46
CA SER A 202 25.27 -0.46 -18.94
C SER A 202 25.90 0.31 -20.10
N ALA A 203 25.24 1.39 -20.53
CA ALA A 203 25.82 2.35 -21.46
C ALA A 203 25.73 3.77 -20.87
N ALA A 204 26.90 4.27 -20.49
CA ALA A 204 27.27 5.66 -20.22
C ALA A 204 26.79 6.33 -18.91
N SER A 205 27.43 5.97 -17.79
CA SER A 205 28.13 6.95 -16.93
C SER A 205 28.89 6.20 -15.83
N GLY A 206 30.19 6.45 -15.71
CA GLY A 206 31.03 5.84 -14.69
C GLY A 206 30.56 6.21 -13.28
N ALA A 207 30.07 5.22 -12.54
CA ALA A 207 30.11 5.18 -11.09
C ALA A 207 29.90 3.72 -10.65
N SER A 208 30.92 3.19 -9.97
CA SER A 208 30.87 1.92 -9.24
C SER A 208 29.67 1.90 -8.28
N GLY A 209 28.72 0.99 -8.51
CA GLY A 209 27.66 0.65 -7.57
C GLY A 209 27.41 -0.85 -7.62
N GLY A 210 28.03 -1.60 -6.70
CA GLY A 210 27.99 -3.06 -6.65
C GLY A 210 26.59 -3.61 -6.39
N GLY A 211 26.07 -4.34 -7.36
CA GLY A 211 25.02 -5.34 -7.17
C GLY A 211 25.64 -6.72 -7.31
N VAL A 212 25.62 -7.50 -6.22
CA VAL A 212 26.09 -8.89 -6.22
C VAL A 212 25.21 -9.72 -7.17
N ALA A 213 25.83 -10.46 -8.07
CA ALA A 213 25.17 -11.50 -8.86
C ALA A 213 24.69 -12.60 -7.90
N ASP A 214 23.38 -12.84 -7.85
CA ASP A 214 22.79 -13.91 -7.02
C ASP A 214 22.95 -15.26 -7.75
N ASP A 215 24.19 -15.73 -7.87
CA ASP A 215 24.54 -17.05 -8.44
C ASP A 215 24.29 -18.15 -7.39
N LYS A 216 23.01 -18.37 -7.05
CA LYS A 216 22.58 -19.43 -6.12
C LYS A 216 22.42 -20.81 -6.78
N TRP A 217 23.21 -21.13 -7.80
CA TRP A 217 23.11 -22.44 -8.48
C TRP A 217 24.37 -23.29 -8.47
N ASN A 218 25.40 -22.89 -7.74
CA ASN A 218 26.61 -23.71 -7.63
C ASN A 218 27.28 -23.61 -6.26
N GLN A 219 26.54 -23.90 -5.19
CA GLN A 219 27.19 -24.31 -3.94
C GLN A 219 27.62 -25.77 -4.08
N PRO A 220 28.91 -26.11 -4.01
CA PRO A 220 29.30 -27.51 -3.89
C PRO A 220 28.78 -28.04 -2.55
N HIS A 221 27.98 -29.11 -2.59
CA HIS A 221 27.73 -29.91 -1.39
C HIS A 221 29.09 -30.31 -0.81
N ALA A 222 29.33 -29.99 0.46
CA ALA A 222 30.55 -30.42 1.14
C ALA A 222 30.62 -31.95 1.06
N PRO A 223 31.70 -32.55 0.52
CA PRO A 223 31.82 -33.99 0.51
C PRO A 223 31.98 -34.46 1.96
N GLU A 224 31.12 -35.40 2.35
CA GLU A 224 31.23 -36.14 3.59
C GLU A 224 32.59 -36.83 3.61
N ARG A 225 33.55 -36.25 4.33
CA ARG A 225 34.90 -36.79 4.47
C ARG A 225 34.84 -37.95 5.45
N LEU A 226 34.51 -39.14 4.95
CA LEU A 226 34.83 -40.40 5.61
C LEU A 226 36.35 -40.52 5.69
N LEU A 227 36.91 -40.44 6.90
CA LEU A 227 38.31 -40.82 7.15
C LEU A 227 38.38 -42.25 7.71
N PRO A 228 39.39 -43.03 7.30
CA PRO A 228 39.49 -44.46 7.58
C PRO A 228 39.85 -44.78 9.04
N SER A 229 39.33 -45.92 9.49
CA SER A 229 39.53 -46.53 10.79
C SER A 229 40.97 -46.99 11.03
N THR A 230 41.65 -46.45 12.05
CA THR A 230 42.65 -47.20 12.84
C THR A 230 42.86 -46.54 14.22
N GLY A 231 42.40 -47.22 15.28
CA GLY A 231 43.18 -47.42 16.51
C GLY A 231 43.25 -46.33 17.59
N ARG A 232 42.42 -46.50 18.62
CA ARG A 232 42.68 -46.30 20.07
C ARG A 232 42.61 -44.87 20.68
N SER A 233 41.54 -44.69 21.45
CA SER A 233 41.47 -44.04 22.78
C SER A 233 41.95 -42.60 22.93
N GLU A 234 41.01 -41.65 22.99
CA GLU A 234 40.70 -40.84 24.19
C GLU A 234 39.58 -39.85 23.83
N ALA A 235 38.49 -39.87 24.61
CA ALA A 235 37.35 -39.01 24.40
C ALA A 235 37.63 -37.62 25.00
N GLU A 236 37.83 -36.61 24.15
CA GLU A 236 37.74 -35.21 24.59
C GLU A 236 36.34 -34.66 24.29
N PRO A 237 35.72 -33.95 25.25
CA PRO A 237 34.29 -33.67 25.21
C PRO A 237 33.98 -32.58 24.18
N VAL A 238 33.05 -32.89 23.27
CA VAL A 238 32.44 -31.91 22.38
C VAL A 238 31.75 -30.85 23.21
N SER A 239 32.04 -29.58 22.92
CA SER A 239 31.39 -28.42 23.53
C SER A 239 29.87 -28.51 23.37
N THR A 240 29.19 -28.59 24.52
CA THR A 240 27.74 -28.68 24.63
C THR A 240 27.05 -27.48 23.98
N LEU A 241 26.02 -27.78 23.18
CA LEU A 241 25.05 -26.81 22.66
C LEU A 241 24.55 -25.91 23.80
N LEU A 242 24.39 -24.61 23.53
CA LEU A 242 23.83 -23.63 24.46
C LEU A 242 22.48 -24.11 25.00
N CYS A 243 22.49 -24.64 26.21
CA CYS A 243 21.33 -24.96 27.01
C CYS A 243 20.73 -23.67 27.59
N GLN A 244 19.46 -23.70 28.00
CA GLN A 244 18.82 -22.61 28.71
C GLN A 244 19.57 -22.34 30.02
N ASP A 245 20.08 -21.11 30.19
CA ASP A 245 20.78 -20.67 31.40
C ASP A 245 19.89 -20.83 32.64
N ALA A 246 20.35 -21.68 33.57
CA ALA A 246 19.67 -21.95 34.84
C ALA A 246 19.81 -20.81 35.88
N GLU A 247 20.50 -19.71 35.54
CA GLU A 247 20.76 -18.59 36.47
C GLU A 247 19.94 -17.32 36.18
N ARG A 248 18.95 -17.35 35.28
CA ARG A 248 17.98 -16.24 35.21
C ARG A 248 17.00 -16.33 36.37
N GLN A 249 17.22 -15.51 37.39
CA GLN A 249 16.17 -15.17 38.36
C GLN A 249 14.93 -14.69 37.59
N PRO A 250 13.74 -15.28 37.84
CA PRO A 250 12.52 -14.83 37.17
C PRO A 250 12.20 -13.40 37.59
N VAL A 251 12.00 -12.52 36.60
CA VAL A 251 11.44 -11.19 36.84
C VAL A 251 10.02 -11.39 37.39
N PRO A 252 9.65 -10.78 38.53
CA PRO A 252 8.34 -11.02 39.14
C PRO A 252 7.23 -10.59 38.18
N VAL A 253 6.39 -11.56 37.80
CA VAL A 253 5.14 -11.32 37.09
C VAL A 253 4.17 -10.73 38.10
N ALA A 254 3.73 -9.48 37.88
CA ALA A 254 2.68 -8.88 38.69
C ALA A 254 1.35 -9.60 38.44
N ILE A 255 1.06 -10.60 39.26
CA ILE A 255 -0.27 -11.21 39.39
C ILE A 255 -0.81 -10.77 40.75
N GLY A 256 -1.69 -9.77 40.73
CA GLY A 256 -2.52 -9.38 41.86
C GLY A 256 -3.98 -9.42 41.43
N GLN A 257 -4.69 -10.47 41.84
CA GLN A 257 -6.12 -10.68 41.67
C GLN A 257 -6.93 -9.76 42.60
N ARG A 258 -7.98 -9.11 42.06
CA ARG A 258 -9.40 -9.40 42.33
C ARG A 258 -10.29 -8.37 41.62
#